data_AF-A2BKQ1-F1
#
_entry.id   AF-A2BKQ1-F1
#
_cell.length_a   1.000
_cell.length_b   1.000
_cell.length_c   1.000
_cell.angle_alpha   90.00
_cell.angle_beta   90.00
_cell.angle_gamma   90.00
#
_symmetry.space_group_name_H-M   'P 1'
#
loop_
_entity.id
_entity.type
_entity.pdbx_description
1 polymer ?
#
loop_
_entity_poly.entity_id
_entity_poly.type
_entity_poly.pdbx_seq_one_letter_code
_entity_poly.pdbx_strand_id
1 'polypeptide(L)'
;MSQRDLEERLLSYLREHPGSSPREIADALGEPLQRVRAALARLRNRGLVARGEEGHYYVVAPAVRGLSRREVRRPVSTTLHGDLDALVEAIEDLRRRIEELEERVARLEERCQCKG
;
A
#
# COMPACT_ATOMS: atom_id res chain seq x y z
N MET A 1 -16.21 -25.69 -7.22
CA MET A 1 -15.04 -24.80 -7.32
C MET A 1 -13.95 -25.25 -6.36
N SER A 2 -12.69 -25.34 -6.81
CA SER A 2 -11.59 -25.76 -5.95
C SER A 2 -11.31 -24.70 -4.89
N GLN A 3 -10.72 -25.12 -3.78
CA GLN A 3 -10.32 -24.20 -2.71
C GLN A 3 -9.22 -23.22 -3.16
N ARG A 4 -8.36 -23.65 -4.08
CA ARG A 4 -7.28 -22.83 -4.63
C ARG A 4 -7.84 -21.72 -5.52
N ASP A 5 -8.80 -22.06 -6.38
CA ASP A 5 -9.48 -21.10 -7.25
C ASP A 5 -10.20 -20.01 -6.43
N LEU A 6 -10.81 -20.39 -5.30
CA LEU A 6 -11.45 -19.43 -4.39
C LEU A 6 -10.42 -18.45 -3.83
N GLU A 7 -9.27 -18.95 -3.37
CA GLU A 7 -8.21 -18.12 -2.80
C GLU A 7 -7.62 -17.15 -3.83
N GLU A 8 -7.45 -17.57 -5.08
CA GLU A 8 -6.98 -16.70 -6.18
C GLU A 8 -7.98 -15.62 -6.55
N ARG A 9 -9.27 -15.95 -6.63
CA ARG A 9 -10.34 -14.97 -6.85
C ARG A 9 -10.43 -13.96 -5.72
N LEU A 10 -10.31 -14.41 -4.47
CA LEU A 10 -10.27 -13.55 -3.29
C LEU A 10 -9.11 -12.55 -3.33
N LEU A 11 -7.90 -13.03 -3.65
CA LEU A 11 -6.72 -12.17 -3.75
C LEU A 11 -6.85 -11.16 -4.88
N SER A 12 -7.39 -11.58 -6.03
CA SER A 12 -7.60 -10.67 -7.17
C SER A 12 -8.63 -9.61 -6.84
N TYR A 13 -9.76 -10.00 -6.24
CA TYR A 13 -10.80 -9.08 -5.80
C TYR A 13 -10.26 -8.05 -4.80
N LEU A 14 -9.51 -8.49 -3.77
CA LEU A 14 -8.94 -7.60 -2.75
C LEU A 14 -7.82 -6.68 -3.28
N ARG A 15 -7.20 -6.98 -4.42
CA ARG A 15 -6.26 -6.05 -5.09
C ARG A 15 -7.01 -4.90 -5.75
N GLU A 16 -8.14 -5.20 -6.36
CA GLU A 16 -8.99 -4.21 -7.02
C GLU A 16 -9.85 -3.42 -6.02
N HIS A 17 -10.27 -4.08 -4.93
CA HIS A 17 -11.17 -3.56 -3.90
C HIS A 17 -10.54 -3.75 -2.51
N PRO A 18 -9.47 -2.99 -2.19
CA PRO A 18 -8.84 -3.08 -0.87
C PRO A 18 -9.79 -2.56 0.21
N GLY A 19 -9.82 -3.25 1.36
CA GLY A 19 -10.67 -2.85 2.48
C GLY A 19 -12.09 -3.41 2.41
N SER A 20 -12.39 -4.35 1.53
CA SER A 20 -13.71 -4.99 1.53
C SER A 20 -13.96 -5.85 2.78
N SER A 21 -15.22 -5.86 3.22
CA SER A 21 -15.68 -6.74 4.30
C SER A 21 -15.92 -8.18 3.79
N PRO A 22 -15.90 -9.20 4.66
CA PRO A 22 -16.22 -10.56 4.24
C PRO A 22 -17.61 -10.73 3.62
N ARG A 23 -18.57 -9.84 3.96
CA ARG A 23 -19.91 -9.83 3.36
C ARG A 23 -19.87 -9.31 1.93
N GLU A 24 -19.27 -8.14 1.70
CA GLU A 24 -19.09 -7.59 0.35
C GLU A 24 -18.38 -8.57 -0.58
N ILE A 25 -17.32 -9.23 -0.08
CA ILE A 25 -16.58 -10.22 -0.88
C ILE A 25 -17.46 -11.43 -1.21
N ALA A 26 -18.25 -11.91 -0.25
CA ALA A 26 -19.16 -13.04 -0.46
C ALA A 26 -20.22 -12.71 -1.51
N ASP A 27 -20.83 -11.53 -1.41
CA ASP A 27 -21.85 -11.05 -2.33
C ASP A 27 -21.27 -10.85 -3.73
N ALA A 28 -20.08 -10.26 -3.85
CA ALA A 28 -19.42 -10.02 -5.13
C ALA A 28 -18.93 -11.30 -5.82
N LEU A 29 -18.42 -12.27 -5.06
CA LEU A 29 -17.89 -13.52 -5.62
C LEU A 29 -18.97 -14.59 -5.81
N GLY A 30 -20.17 -14.40 -5.24
CA GLY A 30 -21.25 -15.38 -5.22
C GLY A 30 -20.94 -16.58 -4.33
N GLU A 31 -20.18 -16.38 -3.26
CA GLU A 31 -19.65 -17.45 -2.41
C GLU A 31 -20.25 -17.40 -1.00
N PRO A 32 -20.53 -18.54 -0.35
CA PRO A 32 -21.03 -18.55 1.02
C PRO A 32 -20.09 -17.83 1.98
N LEU A 33 -20.63 -16.93 2.82
CA LEU A 33 -19.87 -16.12 3.78
C LEU A 33 -18.91 -16.95 4.64
N GLN A 34 -19.32 -18.14 5.08
CA GLN A 34 -18.48 -19.02 5.90
C GLN A 34 -17.27 -19.55 5.12
N ARG A 35 -17.45 -19.83 3.83
CA ARG A 35 -16.40 -20.31 2.93
C ARG A 35 -15.38 -19.21 2.65
N VAL A 36 -15.86 -17.98 2.44
CA VAL A 36 -15.02 -16.76 2.34
C VAL A 36 -14.23 -16.53 3.62
N ARG A 37 -14.87 -16.58 4.80
CA ARG A 37 -14.19 -16.42 6.10
C ARG A 37 -13.10 -17.47 6.31
N ALA A 38 -13.37 -18.73 5.98
CA ALA A 38 -12.39 -19.80 6.08
C ALA A 38 -11.19 -19.58 5.13
N ALA A 39 -11.44 -19.13 3.89
CA ALA A 39 -10.39 -18.81 2.94
C ALA A 39 -9.54 -17.61 3.38
N LEU A 40 -10.18 -16.53 3.83
CA LEU A 40 -9.48 -15.36 4.38
C LEU A 40 -8.62 -15.71 5.60
N ALA A 41 -9.11 -16.59 6.48
CA ALA A 41 -8.33 -17.04 7.64
C ALA A 41 -7.06 -17.81 7.21
N ARG A 42 -7.16 -18.67 6.19
CA ARG A 42 -6.00 -19.39 5.64
C ARG A 42 -5.02 -18.45 4.95
N LEU A 43 -5.51 -17.56 4.09
CA LEU A 43 -4.69 -16.54 3.42
C LEU A 43 -3.97 -15.65 4.44
N ARG A 44 -4.65 -15.30 5.54
CA ARG A 44 -4.07 -14.53 6.65
C ARG A 44 -2.99 -15.31 7.39
N ASN A 45 -3.22 -16.59 7.65
CA ASN A 45 -2.20 -17.44 8.28
C ASN A 45 -0.97 -17.63 7.39
N ARG A 46 -1.13 -17.55 6.06
CA ARG A 46 -0.05 -17.57 5.07
C ARG A 46 0.61 -16.20 4.86
N GLY A 47 0.15 -15.15 5.54
CA GLY A 47 0.66 -13.78 5.38
C GLY A 47 0.35 -13.13 4.04
N LEU A 48 -0.69 -13.61 3.33
CA LEU A 48 -1.09 -13.08 2.02
C LEU A 48 -2.16 -11.99 2.14
N VAL A 49 -2.92 -11.98 3.24
CA VAL A 49 -3.91 -10.94 3.54
C VAL A 49 -3.82 -10.49 4.99
N ALA A 50 -4.18 -9.23 5.25
CA ALA A 50 -4.27 -8.65 6.59
C ALA A 50 -5.73 -8.28 6.92
N ARG A 51 -6.08 -8.32 8.21
CA ARG A 51 -7.38 -7.87 8.72
C ARG A 51 -7.19 -6.53 9.43
N GLY A 52 -7.88 -5.49 8.98
CA GLY A 52 -7.91 -4.17 9.62
C GLY A 52 -8.81 -4.12 10.85
N GLU A 53 -8.82 -2.97 11.54
CA GLU A 53 -9.44 -2.81 12.87
C GLU A 53 -10.98 -2.96 12.86
N GLU A 54 -11.64 -2.74 11.72
CA GLU A 54 -13.09 -2.92 11.52
C GLU A 54 -13.47 -4.25 10.87
N GLY A 55 -12.50 -5.17 10.69
CA GLY A 55 -12.77 -6.47 10.07
C GLY A 55 -12.74 -6.50 8.54
N HIS A 56 -12.33 -5.40 7.92
CA HIS A 56 -11.98 -5.29 6.51
C HIS A 56 -10.67 -6.01 6.18
N TYR A 57 -10.51 -6.46 4.93
CA TYR A 57 -9.34 -7.24 4.49
C TYR A 57 -8.55 -6.54 3.37
N TYR A 58 -7.24 -6.79 3.34
CA TYR A 58 -6.28 -6.21 2.40
C TYR A 58 -5.29 -7.26 1.93
N VAL A 59 -4.78 -7.16 0.70
CA VAL A 59 -3.65 -7.98 0.23
C VAL A 59 -2.34 -7.42 0.79
N VAL A 60 -1.46 -8.30 1.25
CA VAL A 60 -0.13 -7.94 1.77
C VAL A 60 0.87 -7.91 0.60
N ALA A 61 1.50 -6.76 0.37
CA ALA A 61 2.54 -6.61 -0.65
C ALA A 61 3.78 -7.48 -0.32
N PRO A 62 4.55 -7.95 -1.31
CA PRO A 62 5.74 -8.78 -1.08
C PRO A 62 6.75 -8.15 -0.12
N ALA A 63 6.92 -6.82 -0.15
CA ALA A 63 7.82 -6.08 0.74
C ALA A 63 7.40 -6.13 2.23
N VAL A 64 6.16 -6.50 2.53
CA VAL A 64 5.60 -6.59 3.89
C VAL A 64 5.67 -8.03 4.42
N ARG A 65 6.10 -9.01 3.60
CA ARG A 65 6.29 -10.39 4.07
C ARG A 65 7.45 -10.45 5.05
N GLY A 66 7.14 -10.80 6.31
CA GLY A 66 8.13 -10.96 7.37
C GLY A 66 7.98 -9.99 8.54
N LEU A 67 7.15 -8.95 8.39
CA LEU A 67 6.79 -8.08 9.50
C LEU A 67 5.89 -8.83 10.50
N SER A 68 6.16 -8.64 11.78
CA SER A 68 5.42 -9.29 12.86
C SER A 68 3.94 -8.92 12.74
N ARG A 69 3.05 -9.86 13.10
CA ARG A 69 1.57 -9.73 13.00
C ARG A 69 0.99 -8.47 13.65
N ARG A 70 1.76 -7.78 14.50
CA ARG A 70 1.42 -6.52 15.17
C ARG A 70 1.80 -5.26 14.39
N GLU A 71 2.71 -5.35 13.41
CA GLU A 71 3.31 -4.20 12.73
C GLU A 71 2.59 -3.78 11.47
N VAL A 72 1.71 -4.63 10.91
CA VAL A 72 0.82 -4.25 9.81
C VAL A 72 -0.36 -3.45 10.38
N ARG A 73 -0.07 -2.31 11.02
CA ARG A 73 -1.03 -1.24 11.21
C ARG A 73 -1.34 -0.66 9.82
N ARG A 74 -2.63 -0.43 9.58
CA ARG A 74 -3.25 0.06 8.34
C ARG A 74 -2.38 1.09 7.58
N PRO A 75 -2.44 1.15 6.24
CA PRO A 75 -2.51 2.45 5.59
C PRO A 75 -3.82 3.10 6.02
N VAL A 76 -3.74 4.08 6.92
CA VAL A 76 -4.87 4.87 7.39
C VAL A 76 -5.46 5.61 6.19
N SER A 77 -6.71 5.34 5.83
CA SER A 77 -7.37 5.90 4.65
C SER A 77 -8.31 7.08 4.97
N THR A 78 -8.27 7.67 6.17
CA THR A 78 -9.29 8.65 6.59
C THR A 78 -8.78 10.03 7.00
N THR A 79 -7.52 10.38 6.71
CA THR A 79 -7.02 11.78 6.83
C THR A 79 -6.24 12.28 5.61
N LEU A 80 -6.39 11.62 4.45
CA LEU A 80 -5.48 11.83 3.31
C LEU A 80 -5.50 13.22 2.67
N HIS A 81 -6.50 14.08 2.87
CA HIS A 81 -6.48 15.40 2.21
C HIS A 81 -5.42 16.33 2.81
N GLY A 82 -5.35 16.48 4.14
CA GLY A 82 -4.33 17.33 4.77
C GLY A 82 -2.91 16.77 4.63
N ASP A 83 -2.77 15.44 4.67
CA ASP A 83 -1.48 14.76 4.54
C ASP A 83 -0.97 14.78 3.07
N LEU A 84 -1.87 14.77 2.09
CA LEU A 84 -1.50 14.85 0.67
C LEU A 84 -1.10 16.27 0.27
N ASP A 85 -1.84 17.28 0.73
CA ASP A 85 -1.49 18.69 0.48
C ASP A 85 -0.12 19.01 1.07
N ALA A 86 0.14 18.60 2.32
CA ALA A 86 1.45 18.77 2.96
C ALA A 86 2.57 18.00 2.23
N LEU A 87 2.27 16.83 1.66
CA LEU A 87 3.22 16.06 0.88
C LEU A 87 3.52 16.72 -0.47
N VAL A 88 2.51 17.29 -1.13
CA VAL A 88 2.66 18.05 -2.37
C VAL A 88 3.51 19.29 -2.13
N GLU A 89 3.22 20.05 -1.07
CA GLU A 89 4.05 21.20 -0.66
C GLU A 89 5.49 20.78 -0.39
N ALA A 90 5.71 19.68 0.34
CA ALA A 90 7.05 19.16 0.62
C ALA A 90 7.79 18.74 -0.66
N ILE A 91 7.10 18.16 -1.64
CA ILE A 91 7.68 17.79 -2.93
C ILE A 91 8.08 19.05 -3.72
N GLU A 92 7.23 20.07 -3.76
CA GLU A 92 7.53 21.33 -4.45
C GLU A 92 8.73 22.06 -3.81
N ASP A 93 8.80 22.09 -2.49
CA ASP A 93 9.95 22.66 -1.78
C ASP A 93 11.24 21.88 -2.03
N LEU A 94 11.18 20.54 -2.07
CA LEU A 94 12.33 19.72 -2.42
C LEU A 94 12.79 19.99 -3.85
N ARG A 95 11.87 20.14 -4.81
CA ARG A 95 12.23 20.45 -6.21
C ARG A 95 12.95 21.80 -6.30
N ARG A 96 12.45 22.84 -5.62
CA ARG A 96 13.11 24.16 -5.56
C ARG A 96 14.52 24.07 -4.98
N ARG A 97 14.69 23.31 -3.90
CA ARG A 97 16.02 23.11 -3.27
C ARG A 97 16.99 22.35 -4.16
N ILE A 98 16.49 21.40 -4.96
CA ILE A 98 17.32 20.69 -5.94
C ILE A 98 17.80 21.67 -7.01
N GLU A 99 16.92 22.47 -7.60
CA GLU A 99 17.29 23.48 -8.60
C GLU A 99 18.33 24.48 -8.06
N GLU A 100 18.13 25.00 -6.83
CA GLU A 100 19.10 25.89 -6.20
C GLU A 100 20.48 25.23 -5.99
N LEU A 101 20.49 23.96 -5.60
CA LEU A 101 21.73 23.21 -5.41
C LEU A 101 22.43 22.95 -6.74
N GLU A 102 21.69 22.60 -7.78
CA GLU A 102 22.21 22.40 -9.13
C GLU A 102 22.87 23.68 -9.65
N GLU A 103 22.23 24.84 -9.51
CA GLU A 103 22.85 26.12 -9.88
C GLU A 103 24.12 26.43 -9.08
N ARG A 104 24.10 26.13 -7.77
CA ARG A 104 25.28 26.35 -6.91
C ARG A 104 26.43 25.45 -7.32
N VAL A 105 26.15 24.21 -7.68
CA VAL A 105 27.15 23.27 -8.20
C VAL A 105 27.69 23.78 -9.53
N ALA A 106 26.84 24.18 -10.47
CA ALA A 106 27.26 24.72 -11.76
C ALA A 106 28.19 25.94 -11.60
N ARG A 107 27.83 26.90 -10.74
CA ARG A 107 28.68 28.07 -10.42
C ARG A 107 30.02 27.69 -9.79
N LEU A 108 30.06 26.63 -8.97
CA LEU A 108 31.30 26.14 -8.37
C LEU A 108 32.17 25.42 -9.40
N GLU A 109 31.56 24.64 -10.29
CA GLU A 109 32.25 23.95 -11.39
C GLU A 109 32.89 24.96 -12.35
N GLU A 110 32.17 26.01 -12.77
CA GLU A 110 32.72 27.09 -13.60
C GLU A 110 33.91 27.79 -12.91
N ARG A 111 33.78 28.08 -11.61
CA ARG A 111 34.87 28.68 -10.83
C ARG A 111 36.09 27.78 -10.68
N CYS A 112 35.90 26.47 -10.65
CA CYS A 112 36.99 25.50 -10.61
C CYS A 112 37.65 25.32 -11.99
N GLN A 113 36.87 25.39 -13.07
CA GLN A 113 37.37 25.31 -14.45
C GLN A 113 38.17 26.56 -14.87
N CYS A 114 37.84 27.75 -14.38
CA CYS A 114 38.59 28.99 -14.67
C CYS A 114 39.91 29.15 -13.89
N LYS A 115 40.31 28.17 -13.07
CA LYS A 115 41.54 28.21 -12.26
C LYS A 115 42.63 27.23 -12.73
N GLY A 116 42.43 26.54 -13.85
CA GLY A 116 43.46 25.75 -14.55
C GLY A 116 44.04 26.53 -15.72
#